data_AF-A0A955C1W6-F1
#
_entry.id   AF-A0A955C1W6-F1
#
_cell.length_a   1.000
_cell.length_b   1.000
_cell.length_c   1.000
_cell.angle_alpha   90.00
_cell.angle_beta   90.00
_cell.angle_gamma   90.00
#
_symmetry.space_group_name_H-M   'P 1'
#
loop_
_entity.id
_entity.type
_entity.pdbx_description
1 polymer ?
#
loop_
_entity_poly.entity_id
_entity_poly.type
_entity_poly.pdbx_seq_one_letter_code
_entity_poly.pdbx_strand_id
1 'polypeptide(L)'
;MARSALAMPPEAVLEAERERVATIERATAATLAIMAPGGQGGGSGVIISPDGYALSNYHVTSAAGDAMKCGMPDGKLYDAVIVAIDPTGDVALLKVLGRDDFPHAQLGDSNELLVGDWCFVSGNPFLLANDFTPTVSYGIVSGVHRYQYPAGTLLEYADCIQTDAAINPGNSGGPLWNSQGELIGINGRGSFEKRGRVNVGVGYAISINQIKHFLGYLKSGRVVDHATLGATVTTDEDGAVVVDEILETSDAYRRGLRYDDEIVEFGGREIGTVNAFKNVLGIFPRGWRVPLAYRREGTLHRITVRLAALHREGELLELLKQGEHPTPPSEGDEPNPESPEDEPKPEPPHPQAMAKKKPKMPDIVAAQFEKREGYVNYFFNRQNRERIWKAFRETGDFSQAAPQWTFSGDLAAGGEFKL
;
A
#
# COMPACT_ATOMS: atom_id res chain seq x y z
N MET A 1 -49.11 12.93 -26.32
CA MET A 1 -48.25 11.73 -26.47
C MET A 1 -48.18 11.05 -25.12
N ALA A 2 -48.78 9.87 -24.99
CA ALA A 2 -48.75 9.10 -23.74
C ALA A 2 -47.32 8.61 -23.50
N ARG A 3 -46.75 8.89 -22.32
CA ARG A 3 -45.52 8.24 -21.86
C ARG A 3 -45.83 6.75 -21.76
N SER A 4 -45.21 5.94 -22.63
CA SER A 4 -45.18 4.48 -22.49
C SER A 4 -44.79 4.16 -21.05
N ALA A 5 -45.62 3.41 -20.33
CA ALA A 5 -45.21 2.83 -19.07
C ALA A 5 -43.95 2.00 -19.36
N LEU A 6 -42.81 2.40 -18.80
CA LEU A 6 -41.58 1.65 -18.93
C LEU A 6 -41.86 0.25 -18.35
N ALA A 7 -41.68 -0.79 -19.17
CA ALA A 7 -41.77 -2.16 -18.70
C ALA A 7 -40.75 -2.36 -17.57
N MET A 8 -41.19 -3.03 -16.50
CA MET A 8 -40.29 -3.37 -15.39
C MET A 8 -39.10 -4.19 -15.91
N PRO A 9 -37.88 -3.97 -15.41
CA PRO A 9 -36.73 -4.81 -15.73
C PRO A 9 -37.02 -6.29 -15.43
N PRO A 10 -36.39 -7.24 -16.15
CA PRO A 10 -36.49 -8.66 -15.82
C PRO A 10 -36.07 -8.94 -14.37
N GLU A 11 -36.71 -9.92 -13.72
CA GLU A 11 -36.45 -10.25 -12.31
C GLU A 11 -34.97 -10.54 -12.01
N ALA A 12 -34.28 -11.20 -12.95
CA ALA A 12 -32.85 -11.49 -12.81
C ALA A 12 -31.98 -10.22 -12.68
N VAL A 13 -32.37 -9.11 -13.33
CA VAL A 13 -31.67 -7.83 -13.21
C VAL A 13 -31.90 -7.22 -11.83
N LEU A 14 -33.13 -7.30 -11.33
CA LEU A 14 -33.48 -6.79 -10.00
C LEU A 14 -32.78 -7.60 -8.91
N GLU A 15 -32.64 -8.92 -9.08
CA GLU A 15 -31.90 -9.78 -8.14
C GLU A 15 -30.41 -9.45 -8.12
N ALA A 16 -29.77 -9.32 -9.29
CA ALA A 16 -28.37 -8.92 -9.38
C ALA A 16 -28.13 -7.52 -8.78
N GLU A 17 -29.09 -6.60 -8.94
CA GLU A 17 -29.04 -5.29 -8.29
C GLU A 17 -29.12 -5.41 -6.76
N ARG A 18 -30.05 -6.21 -6.23
CA ARG A 18 -30.17 -6.45 -4.78
C ARG A 18 -28.91 -7.08 -4.19
N GLU A 19 -28.35 -8.09 -4.86
CA GLU A 19 -27.11 -8.75 -4.43
C GLU A 19 -25.93 -7.78 -4.40
N ARG A 20 -25.80 -6.94 -5.44
CA ARG A 20 -24.77 -5.90 -5.50
C ARG A 20 -24.92 -4.90 -4.36
N VAL A 21 -26.13 -4.41 -4.10
CA VAL A 21 -26.40 -3.44 -3.01
C VAL A 21 -26.07 -4.06 -1.65
N ALA A 22 -26.55 -5.27 -1.38
CA ALA A 22 -26.27 -5.97 -0.11
C ALA A 22 -24.77 -6.25 0.09
N THR A 23 -24.05 -6.56 -0.99
CA THR A 23 -22.60 -6.77 -0.94
C THR A 23 -21.85 -5.48 -0.63
N ILE A 24 -22.22 -4.37 -1.26
CA ILE A 24 -21.64 -3.05 -0.98
C ILE A 24 -21.89 -2.66 0.49
N GLU A 25 -23.13 -2.77 0.98
CA GLU A 25 -23.48 -2.46 2.36
C GLU A 25 -22.64 -3.28 3.36
N ARG A 26 -22.50 -4.59 3.13
CA ARG A 26 -21.70 -5.48 3.96
C ARG A 26 -20.20 -5.12 3.94
N ALA A 27 -19.63 -4.93 2.76
CA ALA A 27 -18.19 -4.68 2.61
C ALA A 27 -17.78 -3.33 3.20
N THR A 28 -18.58 -2.29 2.94
CA THR A 28 -18.29 -0.91 3.36
C THR A 28 -18.33 -0.70 4.87
N ALA A 29 -18.92 -1.63 5.65
CA ALA A 29 -18.86 -1.62 7.11
C ALA A 29 -17.42 -1.64 7.66
N ALA A 30 -16.46 -2.20 6.91
CA ALA A 30 -15.04 -2.25 7.27
C ALA A 30 -14.26 -0.99 6.88
N THR A 31 -14.85 -0.06 6.12
CA THR A 31 -14.20 1.18 5.67
C THR A 31 -14.19 2.21 6.79
N LEU A 32 -13.04 2.85 7.02
CA LEU A 32 -12.87 3.86 8.05
C LEU A 32 -12.42 5.21 7.47
N ALA A 33 -12.77 6.29 8.15
CA ALA A 33 -12.29 7.64 7.90
C ALA A 33 -11.08 7.93 8.79
N ILE A 34 -9.95 8.38 8.26
CA ILE A 34 -8.79 8.82 9.04
C ILE A 34 -8.79 10.33 9.09
N MET A 35 -8.79 10.89 10.30
CA MET A 35 -8.78 12.34 10.50
C MET A 35 -7.38 12.86 10.78
N ALA A 36 -6.96 13.89 10.04
CA ALA A 36 -5.72 14.60 10.32
C ALA A 36 -5.86 15.49 11.58
N PRO A 37 -4.75 15.80 12.26
CA PRO A 37 -4.71 16.74 13.37
C PRO A 37 -5.36 18.08 13.01
N GLY A 38 -6.42 18.47 13.72
CA GLY A 38 -7.14 19.72 13.49
C GLY A 38 -8.42 19.61 12.65
N GLY A 39 -8.79 18.40 12.20
CA GLY A 39 -10.10 18.13 11.61
C GLY A 39 -10.32 18.69 10.21
N GLN A 40 -9.30 19.27 9.59
CA GLN A 40 -9.31 19.69 8.19
C GLN A 40 -8.50 18.71 7.35
N GLY A 41 -9.19 17.96 6.48
CA GLY A 41 -8.55 16.95 5.65
C GLY A 41 -8.30 15.61 6.36
N GLY A 42 -8.25 14.57 5.56
CA GLY A 42 -8.17 13.18 6.00
C GLY A 42 -8.06 12.24 4.80
N GLY A 43 -8.03 10.95 5.08
CA GLY A 43 -8.11 9.91 4.07
C GLY A 43 -8.99 8.78 4.55
N SER A 44 -8.90 7.66 3.88
CA SER A 44 -9.66 6.46 4.22
C SER A 44 -8.73 5.33 4.66
N GLY A 45 -9.33 4.30 5.24
CA GLY A 45 -8.67 3.06 5.56
C GLY A 45 -9.65 1.90 5.45
N VAL A 46 -9.17 0.69 5.67
CA VAL A 46 -10.00 -0.52 5.74
C VAL A 46 -9.51 -1.41 6.88
N ILE A 47 -10.42 -1.81 7.75
CA ILE A 47 -10.14 -2.80 8.80
C ILE A 47 -9.98 -4.17 8.15
N ILE A 48 -8.91 -4.88 8.49
CA ILE A 48 -8.56 -6.20 7.94
C ILE A 48 -8.58 -7.32 8.99
N SER A 49 -8.89 -7.00 10.25
CA SER A 49 -9.06 -7.98 11.31
C SER A 49 -10.00 -7.49 12.41
N PRO A 50 -10.71 -8.39 13.12
CA PRO A 50 -11.70 -8.01 14.13
C PRO A 50 -11.08 -7.26 15.32
N ASP A 51 -9.81 -7.54 15.63
CA ASP A 51 -9.09 -6.83 16.67
C ASP A 51 -8.67 -5.41 16.27
N GLY A 52 -8.95 -4.96 15.03
CA GLY A 52 -8.78 -3.57 14.62
C GLY A 52 -7.46 -3.26 13.89
N TYR A 53 -6.77 -4.24 13.31
CA TYR A 53 -5.73 -3.89 12.33
C TYR A 53 -6.38 -3.31 11.08
N ALA A 54 -5.84 -2.20 10.57
CA ALA A 54 -6.36 -1.54 9.39
C ALA A 54 -5.25 -1.13 8.43
N LEU A 55 -5.53 -1.19 7.13
CA LEU A 55 -4.67 -0.68 6.08
C LEU A 55 -5.08 0.73 5.69
N SER A 56 -4.09 1.54 5.30
CA SER A 56 -4.26 2.82 4.64
C SER A 56 -3.02 3.14 3.81
N ASN A 57 -2.97 4.32 3.19
CA ASN A 57 -1.75 4.79 2.55
C ASN A 57 -0.77 5.40 3.55
N TYR A 58 0.51 5.29 3.23
CA TYR A 58 1.56 5.98 3.98
C TYR A 58 1.39 7.49 3.90
N HIS A 59 1.12 8.06 2.72
CA HIS A 59 0.96 9.51 2.58
C HIS A 59 -0.25 10.08 3.36
N VAL A 60 -1.29 9.28 3.58
CA VAL A 60 -2.44 9.67 4.41
C VAL A 60 -2.06 9.69 5.89
N THR A 61 -1.38 8.65 6.34
CA THR A 61 -1.06 8.46 7.77
C THR A 61 0.12 9.31 8.22
N SER A 62 1.09 9.60 7.34
CA SER A 62 2.20 10.51 7.64
C SER A 62 1.72 11.92 7.97
N ALA A 63 0.66 12.40 7.29
CA ALA A 63 0.00 13.66 7.61
C ALA A 63 -0.78 13.60 8.94
N ALA A 64 -1.26 12.42 9.33
CA ALA A 64 -2.00 12.23 10.58
C ALA A 64 -1.09 12.14 11.82
N GLY A 65 0.11 11.59 11.66
CA GLY A 65 1.10 11.37 12.73
C GLY A 65 0.97 10.01 13.42
N ASP A 66 1.66 9.84 14.55
CA ASP A 66 1.73 8.54 15.25
C ASP A 66 0.41 8.12 15.93
N ALA A 67 -0.43 9.09 16.24
CA ALA A 67 -1.73 8.92 16.89
C ALA A 67 -2.80 9.69 16.12
N MET A 68 -3.90 9.03 15.83
CA MET A 68 -4.99 9.60 15.03
C MET A 68 -6.35 9.15 15.53
N LYS A 69 -7.39 9.80 15.00
CA LYS A 69 -8.78 9.41 15.22
C LYS A 69 -9.35 8.81 13.94
N CYS A 70 -10.07 7.71 14.10
CA CYS A 70 -10.71 6.98 13.01
C CYS A 70 -12.23 6.98 13.21
N GLY A 71 -12.97 7.45 12.20
CA GLY A 71 -14.44 7.36 12.17
C GLY A 71 -14.88 6.07 11.50
N MET A 72 -15.87 5.39 12.09
CA MET A 72 -16.43 4.14 11.58
C MET A 72 -17.91 4.33 11.20
N PRO A 73 -18.46 3.49 10.28
CA PRO A 73 -19.86 3.60 9.84
C PRO A 73 -20.90 3.36 10.95
N ASP A 74 -20.49 3.00 12.16
CA ASP A 74 -21.33 2.97 13.35
C ASP A 74 -21.55 4.35 14.01
N GLY A 75 -21.05 5.42 13.37
CA GLY A 75 -21.15 6.79 13.84
C GLY A 75 -20.14 7.16 14.93
N LYS A 76 -19.20 6.27 15.28
CA LYS A 76 -18.27 6.49 16.40
C LYS A 76 -16.86 6.84 15.94
N LEU A 77 -16.17 7.57 16.81
CA LEU A 77 -14.75 7.87 16.72
C LEU A 77 -13.94 6.94 17.62
N TYR A 78 -12.91 6.34 17.05
CA TYR A 78 -11.97 5.46 17.73
C TYR A 78 -10.57 6.07 17.71
N ASP A 79 -9.80 5.81 18.76
CA ASP A 79 -8.36 6.09 18.76
C ASP A 79 -7.64 5.06 17.90
N ALA A 80 -6.63 5.49 17.15
CA ALA A 80 -5.77 4.59 16.41
C ALA A 80 -4.29 4.99 16.57
N VAL A 81 -3.44 3.97 16.52
CA VAL A 81 -1.98 4.11 16.57
C VAL A 81 -1.37 3.55 15.30
N ILE A 82 -0.34 4.23 14.79
CA ILE A 82 0.47 3.69 13.71
C ILE A 82 1.21 2.44 14.19
N VAL A 83 1.16 1.37 13.39
CA VAL A 83 1.90 0.13 13.64
C VAL A 83 3.20 0.17 12.86
N ALA A 84 3.10 0.26 11.54
CA ALA A 84 4.22 0.15 10.60
C ALA A 84 3.92 0.87 9.30
N ILE A 85 4.95 1.10 8.51
CA ILE A 85 4.86 1.73 7.19
C ILE A 85 5.74 0.98 6.19
N ASP A 86 5.25 0.93 4.97
CA ASP A 86 6.03 0.73 3.75
C ASP A 86 6.00 2.06 2.98
N PRO A 87 7.06 2.89 3.11
CA PRO A 87 7.07 4.20 2.48
C PRO A 87 7.12 4.11 0.96
N THR A 88 7.83 3.13 0.40
CA THR A 88 7.99 2.99 -1.06
C THR A 88 6.68 2.55 -1.70
N GLY A 89 6.06 1.51 -1.15
CA GLY A 89 4.77 0.99 -1.66
C GLY A 89 3.55 1.82 -1.27
N ASP A 90 3.74 2.93 -0.53
CA ASP A 90 2.69 3.81 -0.03
C ASP A 90 1.64 3.09 0.84
N VAL A 91 2.07 2.22 1.75
CA VAL A 91 1.19 1.45 2.63
C VAL A 91 1.49 1.76 4.10
N ALA A 92 0.45 1.87 4.91
CA ALA A 92 0.54 1.94 6.35
C ALA A 92 -0.37 0.90 7.00
N LEU A 93 0.11 0.34 8.11
CA LEU A 93 -0.70 -0.49 8.99
C LEU A 93 -1.00 0.28 10.27
N LEU A 94 -2.27 0.33 10.62
CA LEU A 94 -2.80 0.97 11.82
C LEU A 94 -3.37 -0.07 12.78
N LYS A 95 -3.48 0.31 14.05
CA LYS A 95 -4.23 -0.42 15.06
C LYS A 95 -5.29 0.51 15.64
N VAL A 96 -6.55 0.25 15.28
CA VAL A 96 -7.74 0.90 15.84
C VAL A 96 -8.04 0.28 17.21
N LEU A 97 -8.38 1.13 18.18
CA LEU A 97 -8.47 0.78 19.60
C LEU A 97 -9.90 1.01 20.12
N GLY A 98 -10.27 0.25 21.14
CA GLY A 98 -11.52 0.44 21.89
C GLY A 98 -12.51 -0.73 21.84
N ARG A 99 -12.27 -1.72 20.97
CA ARG A 99 -13.03 -2.99 20.88
C ARG A 99 -12.23 -4.04 20.11
N ASP A 100 -12.73 -5.27 20.03
CA ASP A 100 -12.08 -6.43 19.42
C ASP A 100 -12.98 -7.24 18.47
N ASP A 101 -14.13 -6.67 18.11
CA ASP A 101 -15.15 -7.22 17.22
C ASP A 101 -15.47 -6.25 16.07
N PHE A 102 -14.45 -5.56 15.55
CA PHE A 102 -14.62 -4.65 14.42
C PHE A 102 -15.11 -5.41 13.16
N PRO A 103 -16.02 -4.80 12.37
CA PRO A 103 -16.27 -5.27 11.01
C PRO A 103 -14.96 -5.18 10.21
N HIS A 104 -14.65 -6.21 9.45
CA HIS A 104 -13.37 -6.32 8.75
C HIS A 104 -13.53 -6.92 7.36
N ALA A 105 -12.62 -6.55 6.48
CA ALA A 105 -12.53 -7.02 5.12
C ALA A 105 -11.97 -8.44 5.06
N GLN A 106 -12.56 -9.26 4.19
CA GLN A 106 -11.90 -10.44 3.66
C GLN A 106 -10.90 -10.01 2.58
N LEU A 107 -9.66 -10.50 2.66
CA LEU A 107 -8.65 -10.22 1.62
C LEU A 107 -8.90 -11.14 0.41
N GLY A 108 -9.18 -10.56 -0.75
CA GLY A 108 -9.33 -11.28 -2.02
C GLY A 108 -7.98 -11.63 -2.65
N ASP A 109 -7.98 -12.09 -3.89
CA ASP A 109 -6.77 -12.36 -4.68
C ASP A 109 -6.68 -11.42 -5.89
N SER A 110 -5.72 -10.49 -5.88
CA SER A 110 -5.55 -9.54 -6.99
C SER A 110 -4.88 -10.15 -8.23
N ASN A 111 -4.29 -11.35 -8.15
CA ASN A 111 -3.73 -12.04 -9.32
C ASN A 111 -4.81 -12.75 -10.15
N GLU A 112 -6.00 -12.98 -9.58
CA GLU A 112 -7.13 -13.59 -10.30
C GLU A 112 -7.99 -12.57 -11.07
N LEU A 113 -7.72 -11.27 -10.89
CA LEU A 113 -8.48 -10.20 -11.54
C LEU A 113 -8.29 -10.19 -13.05
N LEU A 114 -9.39 -9.94 -13.74
CA LEU A 114 -9.43 -9.74 -15.18
C LEU A 114 -9.92 -8.32 -15.50
N VAL A 115 -9.41 -7.78 -16.61
CA VAL A 115 -9.95 -6.53 -17.16
C VAL A 115 -11.42 -6.74 -17.53
N GLY A 116 -12.28 -5.86 -17.03
CA GLY A 116 -13.74 -5.95 -17.16
C GLY A 116 -14.46 -6.46 -15.91
N ASP A 117 -13.73 -7.00 -14.92
CA ASP A 117 -14.34 -7.38 -13.65
C ASP A 117 -14.97 -6.18 -12.96
N TRP A 118 -16.19 -6.35 -12.45
CA TRP A 118 -16.84 -5.33 -11.65
C TRP A 118 -16.08 -5.07 -10.36
N CYS A 119 -15.94 -3.80 -10.02
CA CYS A 119 -15.32 -3.38 -8.77
C CYS A 119 -16.02 -2.14 -8.21
N PHE A 120 -15.76 -1.87 -6.94
CA PHE A 120 -16.21 -0.63 -6.33
C PHE A 120 -15.20 -0.10 -5.35
N VAL A 121 -15.17 1.22 -5.25
CA VAL A 121 -14.36 1.98 -4.31
C VAL A 121 -15.27 2.44 -3.20
N SER A 122 -14.77 2.39 -1.97
CA SER A 122 -15.42 3.10 -0.87
C SER A 122 -14.41 3.93 -0.10
N GLY A 123 -14.84 5.07 0.39
CA GLY A 123 -14.01 5.97 1.18
C GLY A 123 -14.84 7.01 1.90
N ASN A 124 -14.26 7.62 2.93
CA ASN A 124 -14.87 8.72 3.66
C ASN A 124 -13.94 9.95 3.73
N PRO A 125 -13.68 10.56 2.56
CA PRO A 125 -12.64 11.59 2.36
C PRO A 125 -12.81 12.91 3.11
N PHE A 126 -14.05 13.38 3.27
CA PHE A 126 -14.31 14.77 3.69
C PHE A 126 -15.24 14.90 4.88
N LEU A 127 -15.51 13.80 5.59
CA LEU A 127 -16.60 13.76 6.56
C LEU A 127 -17.92 14.26 5.92
N LEU A 128 -18.14 13.92 4.64
CA LEU A 128 -19.31 14.37 3.87
C LEU A 128 -20.61 13.99 4.57
N ALA A 129 -20.56 12.90 5.34
CA ALA A 129 -21.61 12.48 6.22
C ALA A 129 -21.11 12.53 7.68
N ASN A 130 -21.89 13.20 8.55
CA ASN A 130 -21.60 13.33 9.98
C ASN A 130 -21.67 11.99 10.74
N ASP A 131 -22.20 10.94 10.10
CA ASP A 131 -22.37 9.58 10.63
C ASP A 131 -21.22 8.64 10.20
N PHE A 132 -20.22 9.18 9.49
CA PHE A 132 -19.11 8.47 8.89
C PHE A 132 -19.48 7.38 7.86
N THR A 133 -20.69 7.41 7.30
CA THR A 133 -21.07 6.52 6.19
C THR A 133 -20.16 6.78 4.98
N PRO A 134 -19.52 5.75 4.40
CA PRO A 134 -18.59 5.94 3.30
C PRO A 134 -19.34 6.26 2.00
N THR A 135 -18.72 7.08 1.17
CA THR A 135 -19.09 7.23 -0.23
C THR A 135 -18.69 5.99 -1.01
N VAL A 136 -19.49 5.63 -2.02
CA VAL A 136 -19.23 4.49 -2.90
C VAL A 136 -19.24 4.96 -4.36
N SER A 137 -18.24 4.53 -5.12
CA SER A 137 -18.23 4.64 -6.58
C SER A 137 -18.04 3.25 -7.19
N TYR A 138 -18.75 2.97 -8.28
CA TYR A 138 -18.81 1.65 -8.91
C TYR A 138 -18.26 1.74 -10.33
N GLY A 139 -17.53 0.72 -10.77
CA GLY A 139 -16.88 0.68 -12.07
C GLY A 139 -16.31 -0.70 -12.37
N ILE A 140 -15.30 -0.77 -13.22
CA ILE A 140 -14.61 -1.99 -13.61
C ILE A 140 -13.12 -1.92 -13.35
N VAL A 141 -12.48 -3.08 -13.30
CA VAL A 141 -11.03 -3.20 -13.46
C VAL A 141 -10.69 -2.87 -14.91
N SER A 142 -9.97 -1.78 -15.12
CA SER A 142 -9.51 -1.32 -16.45
C SER A 142 -8.12 -1.84 -16.81
N GLY A 143 -7.37 -2.33 -15.82
CA GLY A 143 -6.02 -2.86 -16.02
C GLY A 143 -5.49 -3.54 -14.77
N VAL A 144 -4.69 -4.58 -14.95
CA VAL A 144 -3.97 -5.28 -13.88
C VAL A 144 -2.47 -5.18 -14.12
N HIS A 145 -1.68 -5.40 -13.07
CA HIS A 145 -0.22 -5.37 -13.12
C HIS A 145 0.35 -4.10 -13.76
N ARG A 146 -0.29 -2.96 -13.47
CA ARG A 146 0.19 -1.66 -13.91
C ARG A 146 1.35 -1.22 -13.01
N TYR A 147 2.29 -0.54 -13.63
CA TYR A 147 3.47 0.01 -12.98
C TYR A 147 3.38 1.54 -13.01
N GLN A 148 3.43 2.18 -11.85
CA GLN A 148 3.53 3.63 -11.72
C GLN A 148 4.87 3.97 -11.07
N TYR A 149 5.82 4.38 -11.91
CA TYR A 149 7.17 4.72 -11.48
C TYR A 149 7.19 5.86 -10.45
N PRO A 150 8.23 5.95 -9.62
CA PRO A 150 8.41 7.06 -8.69
C PRO A 150 8.64 8.37 -9.46
N ALA A 151 7.64 9.26 -9.44
CA ALA A 151 7.68 10.56 -10.12
C ALA A 151 8.17 11.67 -9.17
N GLY A 152 9.47 11.67 -8.87
CA GLY A 152 10.09 12.68 -7.98
C GLY A 152 9.79 12.49 -6.49
N THR A 153 9.31 11.30 -6.09
CA THR A 153 9.08 10.92 -4.69
C THR A 153 9.60 9.51 -4.45
N LEU A 154 9.64 9.05 -3.20
CA LEU A 154 9.89 7.64 -2.88
C LEU A 154 8.73 6.71 -3.26
N LEU A 155 7.55 7.26 -3.54
CA LEU A 155 6.34 6.47 -3.73
C LEU A 155 6.31 5.83 -5.12
N GLU A 156 6.25 4.51 -5.14
CA GLU A 156 6.21 3.67 -6.33
C GLU A 156 5.05 2.69 -6.20
N TYR A 157 4.17 2.64 -7.20
CA TYR A 157 3.16 1.58 -7.24
C TYR A 157 3.69 0.51 -8.17
N ALA A 158 4.47 -0.39 -7.58
CA ALA A 158 5.12 -1.49 -8.27
C ALA A 158 4.08 -2.33 -9.01
N ASP A 159 3.04 -2.81 -8.30
CA ASP A 159 1.90 -3.54 -8.88
C ASP A 159 0.57 -2.91 -8.45
N CYS A 160 -0.06 -2.18 -9.38
CA CYS A 160 -1.37 -1.59 -9.16
C CYS A 160 -2.46 -2.06 -10.13
N ILE A 161 -3.68 -2.03 -9.60
CA ILE A 161 -4.93 -2.24 -10.33
C ILE A 161 -5.39 -0.87 -10.81
N GLN A 162 -5.68 -0.78 -12.10
CA GLN A 162 -6.30 0.40 -12.70
C GLN A 162 -7.83 0.19 -12.75
N THR A 163 -8.59 1.23 -12.43
CA THR A 163 -10.05 1.22 -12.46
C THR A 163 -10.62 2.53 -12.99
N ASP A 164 -11.84 2.48 -13.54
CA ASP A 164 -12.65 3.64 -13.88
C ASP A 164 -13.65 4.02 -12.77
N ALA A 165 -13.75 3.22 -11.71
CA ALA A 165 -14.48 3.60 -10.51
C ALA A 165 -13.84 4.88 -9.95
N ALA A 166 -14.66 5.92 -9.73
CA ALA A 166 -14.15 7.24 -9.41
C ALA A 166 -13.35 7.25 -8.09
N ILE A 167 -12.04 7.49 -8.19
CA ILE A 167 -11.14 7.75 -7.05
C ILE A 167 -10.93 9.25 -6.95
N ASN A 168 -11.40 9.86 -5.85
CA ASN A 168 -11.25 11.28 -5.57
C ASN A 168 -10.36 11.48 -4.33
N PRO A 169 -9.81 12.69 -4.10
CA PRO A 169 -9.09 13.00 -2.88
C PRO A 169 -9.84 12.54 -1.64
N GLY A 170 -9.12 11.82 -0.77
CA GLY A 170 -9.56 11.20 0.48
C GLY A 170 -10.23 9.81 0.35
N ASN A 171 -10.51 9.31 -0.86
CA ASN A 171 -10.68 7.86 -1.07
C ASN A 171 -9.34 7.15 -0.91
N SER A 172 -8.22 7.87 -1.05
CA SER A 172 -6.87 7.37 -0.79
C SER A 172 -6.78 6.71 0.58
N GLY A 173 -6.14 5.54 0.61
CA GLY A 173 -6.05 4.63 1.74
C GLY A 173 -7.28 3.74 1.91
N GLY A 174 -8.39 4.07 1.27
CA GLY A 174 -9.62 3.28 1.30
C GLY A 174 -9.55 2.05 0.38
N PRO A 175 -10.50 1.12 0.55
CA PRO A 175 -10.51 -0.15 -0.16
C PRO A 175 -11.04 -0.07 -1.60
N LEU A 176 -10.42 -0.84 -2.48
CA LEU A 176 -10.99 -1.30 -3.76
C LEU A 176 -11.50 -2.73 -3.56
N TRP A 177 -12.76 -2.96 -3.91
CA TRP A 177 -13.48 -4.21 -3.70
C TRP A 177 -13.79 -4.91 -5.03
N ASN A 178 -13.78 -6.24 -5.06
CA ASN A 178 -14.39 -7.01 -6.15
C ASN A 178 -15.91 -7.12 -5.97
N SER A 179 -16.60 -7.75 -6.92
CA SER A 179 -18.07 -7.92 -6.89
C SER A 179 -18.58 -8.80 -5.73
N GLN A 180 -17.71 -9.57 -5.08
CA GLN A 180 -18.00 -10.38 -3.89
C GLN A 180 -17.82 -9.60 -2.57
N GLY A 181 -17.29 -8.38 -2.63
CA GLY A 181 -16.99 -7.55 -1.47
C GLY A 181 -15.69 -7.95 -0.76
N GLU A 182 -14.76 -8.58 -1.47
CA GLU A 182 -13.42 -8.89 -0.99
C GLU A 182 -12.46 -7.75 -1.35
N LEU A 183 -11.52 -7.46 -0.46
CA LEU A 183 -10.52 -6.42 -0.63
C LEU A 183 -9.48 -6.85 -1.65
N ILE A 184 -9.44 -6.17 -2.81
CA ILE A 184 -8.51 -6.47 -3.90
C ILE A 184 -7.40 -5.42 -4.05
N GLY A 185 -7.55 -4.25 -3.43
CA GLY A 185 -6.48 -3.25 -3.39
C GLY A 185 -6.76 -2.08 -2.46
N ILE A 186 -5.76 -1.21 -2.29
CA ILE A 186 -5.86 0.04 -1.53
C ILE A 186 -5.73 1.21 -2.50
N ASN A 187 -6.79 2.02 -2.61
CA ASN A 187 -6.84 3.18 -3.50
C ASN A 187 -5.75 4.18 -3.11
N GLY A 188 -5.03 4.74 -4.08
CA GLY A 188 -3.93 5.64 -3.76
C GLY A 188 -3.73 6.81 -4.73
N ARG A 189 -3.88 6.58 -6.04
CA ARG A 189 -3.71 7.63 -7.07
C ARG A 189 -4.94 7.71 -7.97
N GLY A 190 -5.23 8.91 -8.44
CA GLY A 190 -6.16 9.16 -9.53
C GLY A 190 -5.54 10.13 -10.52
N SER A 191 -5.97 10.05 -11.78
CA SER A 191 -5.68 11.07 -12.78
C SER A 191 -6.70 12.18 -12.66
N PHE A 192 -6.21 13.42 -12.57
CA PHE A 192 -7.05 14.59 -12.37
C PHE A 192 -6.67 15.75 -13.29
N GLU A 193 -7.67 16.53 -13.68
CA GLU A 193 -7.54 17.81 -14.35
C GLU A 193 -7.96 18.97 -13.43
N LYS A 194 -7.75 20.21 -13.90
CA LYS A 194 -8.17 21.46 -13.23
C LYS A 194 -7.73 21.53 -11.77
N ARG A 195 -6.43 21.35 -11.52
CA ARG A 195 -5.81 21.37 -10.18
C ARG A 195 -6.42 20.33 -9.22
N GLY A 196 -6.64 19.10 -9.69
CA GLY A 196 -7.11 18.01 -8.84
C GLY A 196 -8.62 17.95 -8.62
N ARG A 197 -9.41 18.79 -9.32
CA ARG A 197 -10.86 18.93 -9.09
C ARG A 197 -11.72 18.06 -9.99
N VAL A 198 -11.19 17.61 -11.12
CA VAL A 198 -11.92 16.80 -12.10
C VAL A 198 -11.23 15.46 -12.23
N ASN A 199 -11.88 14.38 -11.79
CA ASN A 199 -11.43 13.03 -12.07
C ASN A 199 -11.65 12.74 -13.57
N VAL A 200 -10.64 12.17 -14.25
CA VAL A 200 -10.70 11.88 -15.70
C VAL A 200 -10.93 10.40 -16.03
N GLY A 201 -11.42 9.62 -15.06
CA GLY A 201 -11.81 8.21 -15.26
C GLY A 201 -10.67 7.20 -15.15
N VAL A 202 -9.54 7.57 -14.53
CA VAL A 202 -8.41 6.66 -14.32
C VAL A 202 -7.96 6.72 -12.87
N GLY A 203 -8.21 5.64 -12.13
CA GLY A 203 -7.78 5.43 -10.75
C GLY A 203 -6.80 4.26 -10.63
N TYR A 204 -5.95 4.30 -9.61
CA TYR A 204 -4.99 3.25 -9.29
C TYR A 204 -5.07 2.85 -7.81
N ALA A 205 -5.13 1.55 -7.58
CA ALA A 205 -5.07 0.92 -6.26
C ALA A 205 -3.86 -0.02 -6.16
N ILE A 206 -3.14 0.03 -5.04
CA ILE A 206 -2.05 -0.90 -4.74
C ILE A 206 -2.66 -2.30 -4.59
N SER A 207 -2.15 -3.27 -5.33
CA SER A 207 -2.68 -4.64 -5.34
C SER A 207 -2.63 -5.30 -3.95
N ILE A 208 -3.69 -6.01 -3.56
CA ILE A 208 -3.72 -6.64 -2.22
C ILE A 208 -2.65 -7.71 -2.07
N ASN A 209 -2.27 -8.41 -3.15
CA ASN A 209 -1.22 -9.43 -3.07
C ASN A 209 0.18 -8.84 -2.86
N GLN A 210 0.49 -7.66 -3.42
CA GLN A 210 1.68 -6.91 -3.02
C GLN A 210 1.64 -6.68 -1.50
N ILE A 211 0.55 -6.12 -0.98
CA ILE A 211 0.43 -5.84 0.46
C ILE A 211 0.59 -7.11 1.31
N LYS A 212 0.04 -8.25 0.88
CA LYS A 212 0.18 -9.54 1.56
C LYS A 212 1.64 -9.96 1.75
N HIS A 213 2.53 -9.69 0.78
CA HIS A 213 3.97 -9.96 0.93
C HIS A 213 4.59 -9.18 2.11
N PHE A 214 4.09 -7.98 2.37
CA PHE A 214 4.59 -7.08 3.42
C PHE A 214 3.85 -7.22 4.75
N LEU A 215 2.65 -7.80 4.81
CA LEU A 215 1.81 -7.87 6.02
C LEU A 215 2.52 -8.42 7.25
N GLY A 216 3.34 -9.48 7.10
CA GLY A 216 4.11 -10.05 8.20
C GLY A 216 5.13 -9.06 8.78
N TYR A 217 5.79 -8.28 7.92
CA TYR A 217 6.74 -7.24 8.32
C TYR A 217 6.00 -6.04 8.92
N LEU A 218 4.89 -5.62 8.33
CA LEU A 218 4.06 -4.54 8.84
C LEU A 218 3.54 -4.85 10.25
N LYS A 219 3.02 -6.06 10.49
CA LYS A 219 2.57 -6.47 11.84
C LYS A 219 3.70 -6.46 12.89
N SER A 220 4.97 -6.47 12.48
CA SER A 220 6.11 -6.34 13.39
C SER A 220 6.47 -4.90 13.77
N GLY A 221 5.74 -3.90 13.28
CA GLY A 221 5.94 -2.50 13.68
C GLY A 221 7.13 -1.78 13.01
N ARG A 222 7.67 -2.36 11.93
CA ARG A 222 8.88 -1.89 11.26
C ARG A 222 8.61 -0.75 10.27
N VAL A 223 9.65 0.02 9.99
CA VAL A 223 9.76 0.71 8.70
C VAL A 223 10.24 -0.34 7.70
N VAL A 224 9.39 -0.72 6.74
CA VAL A 224 9.72 -1.77 5.78
C VAL A 224 10.40 -1.16 4.57
N ASP A 225 11.33 -1.92 4.01
CA ASP A 225 12.09 -1.54 2.83
C ASP A 225 11.84 -2.58 1.73
N HIS A 226 11.75 -2.09 0.50
CA HIS A 226 11.63 -2.89 -0.70
C HIS A 226 12.94 -3.58 -1.01
N ALA A 227 12.87 -4.58 -1.89
CA ALA A 227 14.03 -5.36 -2.25
C ALA A 227 14.70 -4.88 -3.54
N THR A 228 15.98 -5.23 -3.69
CA THR A 228 16.69 -5.11 -4.97
C THR A 228 17.32 -6.45 -5.34
N LEU A 229 17.42 -6.70 -6.65
CA LEU A 229 18.20 -7.83 -7.18
C LEU A 229 19.71 -7.58 -7.03
N GLY A 230 20.12 -6.32 -6.88
CA GLY A 230 21.52 -5.90 -7.01
C GLY A 230 21.99 -5.93 -8.47
N ALA A 231 21.07 -5.77 -9.41
CA ALA A 231 21.31 -5.66 -10.83
C ALA A 231 20.31 -4.68 -11.46
N THR A 232 20.71 -4.01 -12.53
CA THR A 232 19.85 -3.22 -13.41
C THR A 232 19.61 -3.99 -14.71
N VAL A 233 18.51 -3.68 -15.39
CA VAL A 233 18.17 -4.27 -16.68
C VAL A 233 17.84 -3.18 -17.68
N THR A 234 18.13 -3.47 -18.95
CA THR A 234 17.80 -2.64 -20.09
C THR A 234 17.11 -3.47 -21.16
N THR A 235 16.63 -2.79 -22.21
CA THR A 235 16.14 -3.45 -23.42
C THR A 235 17.25 -3.42 -24.46
N ASP A 236 17.59 -4.59 -25.02
CA ASP A 236 18.59 -4.71 -26.08
C ASP A 236 18.03 -4.34 -27.47
N GLU A 237 18.83 -4.52 -28.52
CA GLU A 237 18.44 -4.22 -29.90
C GLU A 237 17.32 -5.12 -30.44
N ASP A 238 17.18 -6.34 -29.91
CA ASP A 238 16.17 -7.33 -30.29
C ASP A 238 14.88 -7.21 -29.45
N GLY A 239 14.85 -6.29 -28.47
CA GLY A 239 13.72 -6.06 -27.59
C GLY A 239 13.70 -6.94 -26.34
N ALA A 240 14.76 -7.72 -26.10
CA ALA A 240 14.88 -8.59 -24.93
C ALA A 240 15.28 -7.80 -23.68
N VAL A 241 14.90 -8.29 -22.50
CA VAL A 241 15.25 -7.67 -21.22
C VAL A 241 16.56 -8.26 -20.71
N VAL A 242 17.65 -7.51 -20.82
CA VAL A 242 19.00 -8.00 -20.49
C VAL A 242 19.58 -7.31 -19.26
N VAL A 243 20.47 -8.00 -18.55
CA VAL A 243 21.21 -7.44 -17.42
C VAL A 243 22.23 -6.41 -17.92
N ASP A 244 22.10 -5.17 -17.44
CA ASP A 244 22.94 -4.03 -17.83
C ASP A 244 24.08 -3.80 -16.83
N GLU A 245 23.78 -3.81 -15.54
CA GLU A 245 24.80 -3.80 -14.48
C GLU A 245 24.45 -4.83 -13.41
N ILE A 246 25.48 -5.38 -12.76
CA ILE A 246 25.30 -6.32 -11.66
C ILE A 246 26.38 -6.13 -10.58
N LEU A 247 25.94 -6.02 -9.34
CA LEU A 247 26.82 -5.94 -8.19
C LEU A 247 27.41 -7.33 -7.90
N GLU A 248 28.74 -7.43 -7.87
CA GLU A 248 29.44 -8.69 -7.56
C GLU A 248 29.10 -9.24 -6.16
N THR A 249 28.71 -8.36 -5.25
CA THR A 249 28.29 -8.71 -3.88
C THR A 249 26.87 -9.28 -3.81
N SER A 250 26.06 -9.11 -4.86
CA SER A 250 24.67 -9.58 -4.92
C SER A 250 24.58 -11.11 -4.86
N ASP A 251 23.45 -11.63 -4.38
CA ASP A 251 23.18 -13.07 -4.46
C ASP A 251 22.99 -13.51 -5.91
N ALA A 252 22.43 -12.65 -6.76
CA ALA A 252 22.22 -12.91 -8.18
C ALA A 252 23.55 -13.24 -8.89
N TYR A 253 24.59 -12.43 -8.66
CA TYR A 253 25.93 -12.67 -9.21
C TYR A 253 26.52 -13.98 -8.68
N ARG A 254 26.42 -14.22 -7.36
CA ARG A 254 26.89 -15.47 -6.72
C ARG A 254 26.17 -16.71 -7.27
N ARG A 255 24.93 -16.56 -7.74
CA ARG A 255 24.11 -17.63 -8.33
C ARG A 255 24.37 -17.85 -9.83
N GLY A 256 25.19 -17.01 -10.46
CA GLY A 256 25.65 -17.20 -11.84
C GLY A 256 25.11 -16.19 -12.85
N LEU A 257 24.22 -15.28 -12.46
CA LEU A 257 23.73 -14.19 -13.33
C LEU A 257 24.90 -13.25 -13.69
N ARG A 258 24.98 -12.80 -14.94
CA ARG A 258 26.04 -11.95 -15.48
C ARG A 258 25.45 -10.85 -16.36
N TYR A 259 26.30 -9.89 -16.71
CA TYR A 259 26.04 -8.93 -17.77
C TYR A 259 25.57 -9.64 -19.04
N ASP A 260 24.64 -9.03 -19.76
CA ASP A 260 24.07 -9.50 -21.03
C ASP A 260 23.21 -10.77 -20.94
N ASP A 261 22.97 -11.31 -19.73
CA ASP A 261 21.98 -12.37 -19.55
C ASP A 261 20.57 -11.81 -19.80
N GLU A 262 19.80 -12.49 -20.64
CA GLU A 262 18.40 -12.16 -20.89
C GLU A 262 17.53 -12.71 -19.75
N ILE A 263 16.84 -11.85 -19.01
CA ILE A 263 15.85 -12.26 -17.99
C ILE A 263 14.54 -12.59 -18.68
N VAL A 264 14.11 -13.85 -18.56
CA VAL A 264 12.87 -14.35 -19.18
C VAL A 264 11.75 -14.56 -18.15
N GLU A 265 12.10 -14.83 -16.89
CA GLU A 265 11.16 -15.01 -15.80
C GLU A 265 11.75 -14.48 -14.50
N PHE A 266 10.93 -13.78 -13.70
CA PHE A 266 11.32 -13.32 -12.38
C PHE A 266 10.12 -13.39 -11.43
N GLY A 267 10.31 -13.95 -10.24
CA GLY A 267 9.23 -14.05 -9.25
C GLY A 267 8.03 -14.87 -9.72
N GLY A 268 8.20 -15.78 -10.69
CA GLY A 268 7.13 -16.58 -11.28
C GLY A 268 6.30 -15.85 -12.35
N ARG A 269 6.71 -14.65 -12.78
CA ARG A 269 6.08 -13.93 -13.90
C ARG A 269 7.04 -13.85 -15.09
N GLU A 270 6.49 -14.00 -16.29
CA GLU A 270 7.23 -13.80 -17.54
C GLU A 270 7.64 -12.34 -17.70
N ILE A 271 8.88 -12.12 -18.14
CA ILE A 271 9.47 -10.80 -18.27
C ILE A 271 9.70 -10.50 -19.75
N GLY A 272 8.81 -9.69 -20.32
CA GLY A 272 8.92 -9.21 -21.71
C GLY A 272 9.35 -7.75 -21.83
N THR A 273 9.39 -6.99 -20.73
CA THR A 273 9.80 -5.57 -20.73
C THR A 273 10.52 -5.20 -19.43
N VAL A 274 11.34 -4.14 -19.47
CA VAL A 274 11.98 -3.58 -18.28
C VAL A 274 10.95 -3.15 -17.23
N ASN A 275 9.82 -2.61 -17.66
CA ASN A 275 8.73 -2.24 -16.75
C ASN A 275 8.09 -3.46 -16.08
N ALA A 276 7.93 -4.58 -16.80
CA ALA A 276 7.47 -5.83 -16.20
C ALA A 276 8.46 -6.34 -15.15
N PHE A 277 9.77 -6.26 -15.42
CA PHE A 277 10.78 -6.62 -14.41
C PHE A 277 10.69 -5.75 -13.15
N LYS A 278 10.63 -4.42 -13.32
CA LYS A 278 10.52 -3.47 -12.20
C LYS A 278 9.23 -3.65 -11.39
N ASN A 279 8.10 -3.84 -12.08
CA ASN A 279 6.80 -4.18 -11.49
C ASN A 279 6.93 -5.36 -10.53
N VAL A 280 7.59 -6.45 -10.95
CA VAL A 280 7.72 -7.66 -10.14
C VAL A 280 8.79 -7.54 -9.06
N LEU A 281 9.87 -6.81 -9.30
CA LEU A 281 10.88 -6.55 -8.27
C LEU A 281 10.32 -5.74 -7.11
N GLY A 282 9.55 -4.69 -7.41
CA GLY A 282 8.98 -3.79 -6.42
C GLY A 282 7.83 -4.39 -5.58
N ILE A 283 7.41 -5.65 -5.80
CA ILE A 283 6.41 -6.28 -4.92
C ILE A 283 7.02 -7.12 -3.79
N PHE A 284 8.35 -7.20 -3.69
CA PHE A 284 9.00 -8.05 -2.72
C PHE A 284 9.73 -7.25 -1.62
N PRO A 285 9.58 -7.64 -0.35
CA PRO A 285 10.38 -7.07 0.73
C PRO A 285 11.78 -7.68 0.75
N ARG A 286 12.74 -6.95 1.31
CA ARG A 286 14.12 -7.40 1.42
C ARG A 286 14.27 -8.79 2.08
N GLY A 287 15.23 -9.57 1.59
CA GLY A 287 15.58 -10.88 2.14
C GLY A 287 14.72 -12.05 1.63
N TRP A 288 13.69 -11.76 0.83
CA TRP A 288 12.90 -12.79 0.13
C TRP A 288 13.74 -13.59 -0.85
N ARG A 289 13.34 -14.84 -1.09
CA ARG A 289 13.93 -15.72 -2.10
C ARG A 289 12.93 -15.88 -3.23
N VAL A 290 13.37 -15.59 -4.45
CA VAL A 290 12.50 -15.62 -5.63
C VAL A 290 13.12 -16.47 -6.73
N PRO A 291 12.32 -17.22 -7.50
CA PRO A 291 12.79 -17.87 -8.72
C PRO A 291 13.14 -16.80 -9.76
N LEU A 292 14.21 -17.06 -10.52
CA LEU A 292 14.66 -16.27 -11.66
C LEU A 292 15.11 -17.24 -12.75
N ALA A 293 14.61 -17.05 -13.97
CA ALA A 293 15.09 -17.73 -15.15
C ALA A 293 15.72 -16.73 -16.12
N TYR A 294 16.90 -17.09 -16.65
CA TYR A 294 17.62 -16.26 -17.59
C TYR A 294 18.20 -17.10 -18.74
N ARG A 295 18.43 -16.49 -19.89
CA ARG A 295 19.02 -17.12 -21.06
C ARG A 295 20.43 -16.57 -21.29
N ARG A 296 21.38 -17.46 -21.55
CA ARG A 296 22.75 -17.14 -21.96
C ARG A 296 23.13 -18.01 -23.14
N GLU A 297 23.56 -17.39 -24.24
CA GLU A 297 23.96 -18.12 -25.46
C GLU A 297 22.91 -19.16 -25.90
N GLY A 298 21.63 -18.80 -25.81
CA GLY A 298 20.51 -19.68 -26.14
C GLY A 298 20.13 -20.72 -25.08
N THR A 299 20.93 -20.90 -24.03
CA THR A 299 20.67 -21.88 -22.95
C THR A 299 19.88 -21.24 -21.81
N LEU A 300 18.80 -21.91 -21.38
CA LEU A 300 17.96 -21.46 -20.27
C LEU A 300 18.52 -21.95 -18.92
N HIS A 301 18.77 -21.02 -18.02
CA HIS A 301 19.21 -21.25 -16.65
C HIS A 301 18.09 -20.88 -15.67
N ARG A 302 17.96 -21.65 -14.58
CA ARG A 302 17.00 -21.37 -13.50
C ARG A 302 17.72 -21.35 -12.17
N ILE A 303 17.51 -20.28 -11.42
CA ILE A 303 18.13 -20.06 -10.11
C ILE A 303 17.07 -19.55 -9.12
N THR A 304 17.37 -19.71 -7.82
CA THR A 304 16.63 -19.04 -6.75
C THR A 304 17.55 -18.02 -6.11
N VAL A 305 17.17 -16.75 -6.13
CA VAL A 305 17.99 -15.63 -5.68
C VAL A 305 17.41 -15.03 -4.42
N ARG A 306 18.27 -14.71 -3.44
CA ARG A 306 17.89 -13.93 -2.26
C ARG A 306 18.06 -12.43 -2.54
N LEU A 307 16.96 -11.68 -2.43
CA LEU A 307 16.97 -10.24 -2.68
C LEU A 307 17.59 -9.45 -1.52
N ALA A 308 18.31 -8.38 -1.85
CA ALA A 308 18.93 -7.47 -0.88
C ALA A 308 17.97 -6.33 -0.50
N ALA A 309 18.36 -5.48 0.45
CA ALA A 309 17.64 -4.25 0.74
C ALA A 309 17.87 -3.22 -0.37
N LEU A 310 16.83 -2.52 -0.79
CA LEU A 310 16.93 -1.46 -1.79
C LEU A 310 17.82 -0.31 -1.28
N HIS A 311 17.63 0.08 -0.02
CA HIS A 311 18.40 1.13 0.61
C HIS A 311 19.51 0.54 1.50
N ARG A 312 20.63 1.28 1.62
CA ARG A 312 21.67 0.98 2.59
C ARG A 312 21.13 1.14 4.01
N GLU A 313 21.86 0.60 4.97
CA GLU A 313 21.49 0.73 6.38
C GLU A 313 21.38 2.20 6.78
N GLY A 314 20.23 2.59 7.34
CA GLY A 314 19.93 3.97 7.75
C GLY A 314 19.42 4.89 6.62
N GLU A 315 19.76 4.63 5.36
CA GLU A 315 19.46 5.51 4.22
C GLU A 315 17.98 5.78 4.03
N LEU A 316 17.12 4.75 4.10
CA LEU A 316 15.67 4.94 4.05
C LEU A 316 15.17 5.86 5.18
N LEU A 317 15.71 5.72 6.39
CA LEU A 317 15.31 6.57 7.53
C LEU A 317 15.78 8.02 7.34
N GLU A 318 16.93 8.24 6.70
CA GLU A 318 17.41 9.57 6.35
C GLU A 318 16.54 10.23 5.28
N LEU A 319 16.17 9.49 4.23
CA LEU A 319 15.27 9.96 3.18
C LEU A 319 13.90 10.36 3.74
N LEU A 320 13.36 9.60 4.70
CA LEU A 320 12.11 9.95 5.37
C LEU A 320 12.21 11.26 6.18
N LYS A 321 13.33 11.47 6.90
CA LYS A 321 13.56 12.73 7.64
C LYS A 321 13.68 13.93 6.71
N GLN A 322 14.28 13.76 5.53
CA GLN A 322 14.41 14.83 4.52
C GLN A 322 13.06 15.13 3.85
N GLY A 323 12.24 14.11 3.63
CA GLY A 323 10.88 14.23 3.08
C GLY A 323 9.85 14.86 4.03
N GLU A 324 10.14 15.02 5.32
CA GLU A 324 9.28 15.76 6.29
C GLU A 324 9.29 17.28 6.08
N HIS A 325 10.07 17.80 5.12
CA HIS A 325 10.02 19.19 4.64
C HIS A 325 9.49 19.31 3.20
N PRO A 326 8.21 19.02 2.91
CA PRO A 326 7.61 19.49 1.68
C PRO A 326 7.14 20.94 1.89
N THR A 327 7.81 21.90 1.24
CA THR A 327 7.05 23.04 0.71
C THR A 327 5.96 22.45 -0.19
N PRO A 328 4.69 22.85 -0.04
CA PRO A 328 3.67 22.52 -1.02
C PRO A 328 4.20 22.88 -2.42
N PRO A 329 3.84 22.14 -3.48
CA PRO A 329 4.06 22.63 -4.83
C PRO A 329 3.48 24.04 -4.88
N SER A 330 4.28 25.05 -5.25
CA SER A 330 3.72 26.36 -5.53
C SER A 330 2.65 26.15 -6.61
N GLU A 331 1.49 26.76 -6.40
CA GLU A 331 0.50 26.80 -7.46
C GLU A 331 1.13 27.48 -8.68
N GLY A 332 1.35 26.72 -9.74
CA GLY A 332 1.59 27.16 -11.12
C GLY A 332 2.39 28.44 -11.29
N ASP A 333 3.72 28.32 -11.41
CA ASP A 333 4.48 29.28 -12.20
C ASP A 333 4.15 29.04 -13.68
N GLU A 334 3.03 29.59 -14.15
CA GLU A 334 2.95 29.99 -15.55
C GLU A 334 3.63 31.36 -15.68
N PRO A 335 4.63 31.53 -16.57
CA PRO A 335 5.20 32.83 -16.84
C PRO A 335 4.12 33.70 -17.50
N ASN A 336 3.63 34.73 -16.80
CA ASN A 336 2.76 35.74 -17.38
C ASN A 336 3.62 36.72 -18.21
N PRO A 337 3.51 36.77 -19.55
CA PRO A 337 4.05 37.89 -20.30
C PRO A 337 3.00 39.02 -20.27
N GLU A 338 3.45 40.22 -19.94
CA GLU A 338 2.68 41.48 -19.85
C GLU A 338 2.08 41.79 -18.46
N SER A 339 2.81 42.61 -17.70
CA SER A 339 2.27 43.81 -17.03
C SER A 339 3.42 44.77 -16.69
N PRO A 340 3.21 46.10 -16.75
CA PRO A 340 4.26 47.10 -16.64
C PRO A 340 4.80 47.24 -15.21
N GLU A 341 5.99 47.82 -15.11
CA GLU A 341 6.71 48.19 -13.89
C GLU A 341 5.81 48.82 -12.82
N ASP A 342 5.77 48.23 -11.62
CA ASP A 342 5.17 48.85 -10.43
C ASP A 342 6.02 48.56 -9.17
N GLU A 343 6.21 49.62 -8.39
CA GLU A 343 7.12 49.82 -7.26
C GLU A 343 7.06 48.77 -6.12
N PRO A 344 8.13 48.63 -5.31
CA PRO A 344 8.15 47.68 -4.19
C PRO A 344 7.13 48.05 -3.11
N LYS A 345 6.11 47.20 -2.93
CA LYS A 345 5.17 47.28 -1.80
C LYS A 345 5.87 46.86 -0.50
N PRO A 346 5.59 47.54 0.64
CA PRO A 346 6.16 47.16 1.93
C PRO A 346 5.64 45.79 2.38
N GLU A 347 6.55 44.95 2.90
CA GLU A 347 6.23 43.64 3.45
C GLU A 347 5.20 43.76 4.60
N PRO A 348 4.10 43.00 4.58
CA PRO A 348 3.22 42.92 5.74
C PRO A 348 3.96 42.25 6.90
N PRO A 349 3.71 42.67 8.16
CA PRO A 349 4.39 42.09 9.31
C PRO A 349 4.08 40.58 9.39
N HIS A 350 5.12 39.76 9.38
CA HIS A 350 5.02 38.33 9.64
C HIS A 350 4.26 38.10 10.96
N PRO A 351 3.12 37.39 10.96
CA PRO A 351 2.58 36.86 12.19
C PRO A 351 3.64 35.91 12.76
N GLN A 352 4.14 36.19 13.97
CA GLN A 352 4.92 35.19 14.71
C GLN A 352 4.09 33.91 14.76
N ALA A 353 4.53 32.89 14.03
CA ALA A 353 3.92 31.58 14.06
C ALA A 353 4.03 31.05 15.50
N MET A 354 2.98 31.21 16.29
CA MET A 354 2.86 30.52 17.56
C MET A 354 2.91 29.02 17.24
N ALA A 355 4.01 28.37 17.59
CA ALA A 355 4.14 26.92 17.48
C ALA A 355 3.00 26.28 18.26
N LYS A 356 1.97 25.80 17.57
CA LYS A 356 0.88 25.04 18.18
C LYS A 356 1.53 23.84 18.87
N LYS A 357 1.39 23.74 20.21
CA LYS A 357 1.81 22.55 20.96
C LYS A 357 1.18 21.33 20.30
N LYS A 358 1.99 20.35 19.88
CA LYS A 358 1.47 19.07 19.39
C LYS A 358 0.50 18.51 20.45
N PRO A 359 -0.72 18.12 20.07
CA PRO A 359 -1.68 17.57 21.02
C PRO A 359 -1.06 16.36 21.74
N LYS A 360 -1.30 16.25 23.05
CA LYS A 360 -0.80 15.12 23.84
C LYS A 360 -1.44 13.83 23.34
N MET A 361 -0.62 12.81 23.10
CA MET A 361 -1.08 11.49 22.69
C MET A 361 -2.04 10.91 23.74
N PRO A 362 -3.22 10.38 23.35
CA PRO A 362 -4.16 9.74 24.27
C PRO A 362 -3.53 8.58 25.04
N ASP A 363 -3.91 8.37 26.30
CA ASP A 363 -3.27 7.36 27.16
C ASP A 363 -3.44 5.93 26.60
N ILE A 364 -4.59 5.63 25.98
CA ILE A 364 -4.84 4.33 25.31
C ILE A 364 -3.88 4.08 24.15
N VAL A 365 -3.48 5.14 23.44
CA VAL A 365 -2.51 5.09 22.35
C VAL A 365 -1.09 4.99 22.91
N ALA A 366 -0.76 5.80 23.91
CA ALA A 366 0.55 5.79 24.56
C ALA A 366 0.90 4.42 25.16
N ALA A 367 -0.09 3.67 25.66
CA ALA A 367 0.08 2.31 26.16
C ALA A 367 0.52 1.30 25.08
N GLN A 368 0.28 1.60 23.80
CA GLN A 368 0.61 0.75 22.65
C GLN A 368 1.63 1.39 21.71
N PHE A 369 2.38 2.39 22.18
CA PHE A 369 3.37 3.10 21.38
C PHE A 369 4.74 3.09 22.04
N GLU A 370 5.75 2.61 21.30
CA GLU A 370 7.14 2.63 21.75
C GLU A 370 8.06 3.02 20.58
N LYS A 371 8.71 4.18 20.69
CA LYS A 371 9.63 4.67 19.66
C LYS A 371 10.97 3.96 19.75
N ARG A 372 11.44 3.42 18.62
CA ARG A 372 12.78 2.82 18.49
C ARG A 372 13.27 2.95 17.05
N GLU A 373 14.56 3.23 16.88
CA GLU A 373 15.15 3.31 15.54
C GLU A 373 14.93 2.02 14.72
N GLY A 374 14.57 2.20 13.44
CA GLY A 374 14.18 1.12 12.52
C GLY A 374 12.74 0.62 12.69
N TYR A 375 12.01 1.12 13.70
CA TYR A 375 10.61 0.81 13.94
C TYR A 375 9.78 2.08 13.91
N VAL A 376 8.59 1.98 13.32
CA VAL A 376 7.57 2.99 13.53
C VAL A 376 7.03 2.85 14.94
N ASN A 377 6.76 1.61 15.36
CA ASN A 377 6.27 1.31 16.69
C ASN A 377 6.79 -0.05 17.19
N TYR A 378 7.79 0.00 18.07
CA TYR A 378 8.47 -1.18 18.60
C TYR A 378 7.58 -2.04 19.51
N PHE A 379 6.50 -1.48 20.06
CA PHE A 379 5.53 -2.21 20.87
C PHE A 379 5.04 -3.48 20.15
N PHE A 380 4.68 -3.34 18.87
CA PHE A 380 4.19 -4.45 18.06
C PHE A 380 5.27 -5.47 17.69
N ASN A 381 6.53 -5.03 17.55
CA ASN A 381 7.65 -5.96 17.40
C ASN A 381 7.79 -6.85 18.65
N ARG A 382 7.73 -6.26 19.85
CA ARG A 382 7.79 -7.00 21.11
C ARG A 382 6.64 -8.00 21.20
N GLN A 383 5.41 -7.57 20.93
CA GLN A 383 4.24 -8.45 20.94
C GLN A 383 4.38 -9.61 19.95
N ASN A 384 4.80 -9.33 18.70
CA ASN A 384 4.95 -10.38 17.71
C ASN A 384 6.06 -11.38 18.07
N ARG A 385 7.18 -10.90 18.64
CA ARG A 385 8.24 -11.77 19.15
C ARG A 385 7.76 -12.64 20.31
N GLU A 386 7.04 -12.07 21.26
CA GLU A 386 6.47 -12.79 22.40
C GLU A 386 5.47 -13.85 21.95
N ARG A 387 4.60 -13.54 20.98
CA ARG A 387 3.66 -14.49 20.38
C ARG A 387 4.38 -15.70 19.78
N ILE A 388 5.39 -15.46 18.95
CA ILE A 388 6.20 -16.54 18.34
C ILE A 388 6.90 -17.35 19.42
N TRP A 389 7.52 -16.69 20.40
CA TRP A 389 8.28 -17.36 21.46
C TRP A 389 7.39 -18.11 22.46
N LYS A 390 6.15 -17.68 22.64
CA LYS A 390 5.15 -18.40 23.43
C LYS A 390 4.71 -19.68 22.70
N ALA A 391 4.29 -19.55 21.44
CA ALA A 391 3.90 -20.70 20.62
C ALA A 391 5.05 -21.72 20.50
N PHE A 392 6.28 -21.24 20.36
CA PHE A 392 7.46 -22.11 20.34
C PHE A 392 7.68 -22.83 21.67
N ARG A 393 7.59 -22.15 22.82
CA ARG A 393 7.73 -22.79 24.13
C ARG A 393 6.62 -23.79 24.46
N GLU A 394 5.46 -23.67 23.82
CA GLU A 394 4.37 -24.65 23.93
C GLU A 394 4.69 -25.97 23.20
N THR A 395 5.65 -26.00 22.27
CA THR A 395 6.03 -27.25 21.57
C THR A 395 7.05 -28.10 22.32
N GLY A 396 7.70 -27.57 23.36
CA GLY A 396 8.64 -28.34 24.18
C GLY A 396 9.54 -27.49 25.08
N ASP A 397 10.22 -28.16 26.01
CA ASP A 397 11.34 -27.57 26.75
C ASP A 397 12.63 -27.77 25.96
N PHE A 398 13.23 -26.65 25.57
CA PHE A 398 14.46 -26.63 24.80
C PHE A 398 15.66 -26.08 25.59
N SER A 399 15.56 -26.01 26.91
CA SER A 399 16.64 -25.52 27.78
C SER A 399 17.95 -26.31 27.62
N GLN A 400 17.88 -27.56 27.14
CA GLN A 400 19.02 -28.45 26.87
C GLN A 400 19.30 -28.65 25.37
N ALA A 401 18.64 -27.91 24.48
CA ALA A 401 18.81 -28.10 23.03
C ALA A 401 20.20 -27.63 22.55
N ALA A 402 20.75 -28.34 21.57
CA ALA A 402 22.00 -27.98 20.92
C ALA A 402 21.90 -26.59 20.24
N PRO A 403 23.02 -25.84 20.07
CA PRO A 403 22.99 -24.50 19.50
C PRO A 403 22.63 -24.45 18.01
N GLN A 404 22.64 -25.59 17.32
CA GLN A 404 22.21 -25.70 15.92
C GLN A 404 20.82 -26.29 15.85
N TRP A 405 19.96 -25.59 15.12
CA TRP A 405 18.55 -25.90 15.00
C TRP A 405 18.19 -26.09 13.55
N THR A 406 17.23 -26.96 13.30
CA THR A 406 16.57 -27.10 12.01
C THR A 406 15.08 -27.04 12.27
N PHE A 407 14.40 -26.06 11.69
CA PHE A 407 12.96 -25.95 11.78
C PHE A 407 12.36 -26.49 10.50
N SER A 408 11.43 -27.43 10.58
CA SER A 408 10.70 -27.91 9.41
C SER A 408 9.23 -28.14 9.73
N GLY A 409 8.39 -28.09 8.71
CA GLY A 409 6.97 -28.37 8.85
C GLY A 409 6.19 -27.97 7.61
N ASP A 410 4.87 -28.08 7.70
CA ASP A 410 3.96 -27.74 6.61
C ASP A 410 3.44 -26.31 6.74
N LEU A 411 3.38 -25.60 5.61
CA LEU A 411 2.72 -24.31 5.52
C LEU A 411 1.21 -24.51 5.42
N ALA A 412 0.44 -23.63 6.06
CA ALA A 412 -1.03 -23.68 6.03
C ALA A 412 -1.63 -23.55 4.61
N ALA A 413 -0.90 -22.92 3.69
CA ALA A 413 -1.26 -22.80 2.27
C ALA A 413 -0.77 -23.99 1.41
N GLY A 414 -0.20 -25.04 2.03
CA GLY A 414 0.45 -26.15 1.36
C GLY A 414 1.96 -25.95 1.17
N GLY A 415 2.70 -27.07 1.19
CA GLY A 415 4.16 -27.12 1.00
C GLY A 415 4.95 -27.25 2.31
N GLU A 416 6.14 -27.86 2.22
CA GLU A 416 7.05 -28.05 3.36
C GLU A 416 8.07 -26.90 3.44
N PHE A 417 8.43 -26.49 4.65
CA PHE A 417 9.57 -25.61 4.89
C PHE A 417 10.68 -26.34 5.66
N LYS A 418 11.92 -25.90 5.46
CA LYS A 418 13.09 -26.28 6.26
C LYS A 418 14.02 -25.06 6.39
N LEU A 419 14.28 -24.63 7.62
CA LEU A 419 15.07 -23.45 7.99
C LEU A 419 16.23 -23.82 8.90
#